data_AF-A0A6I0KLM9-F1
#
_entry.id   AF-A0A6I0KLM9-F1
#
_cell.length_a   1.000
_cell.length_b   1.000
_cell.length_c   1.000
_cell.angle_alpha   90.00
_cell.angle_beta   90.00
_cell.angle_gamma   90.00
#
_symmetry.space_group_name_H-M   'P 1'
#
loop_
_entity.id
_entity.type
_entity.pdbx_description
1 polymer ?
#
loop_
_entity_poly.entity_id
_entity_poly.type
_entity_poly.pdbx_seq_one_letter_code
_entity_poly.pdbx_strand_id
1 'polypeptide(L)'
;MLPEKQRKRGVWVAFSVLLRAILDFAGVAALIPILLVVVKQGGGRGMMLALCGAVLLFVLLKNALVVFLARVQSRYQLEIYREFSKQVFANYYHRGLLFLKGKSSVQLGHEVNYVCYMFSSCVLAPVFRMAGEAVLVLLMVTALVVWEPLAGFLLCASFLPLAGLYVGLVRRRLRRYGMEELEARRKQSRTVVEAYRGYAELEIAQAFYTSLASFNQG
;
A
#
# COMPACT_ATOMS: atom_id res chain seq x y z
N MET A 1 -20.88 8.74 -6.39
CA MET A 1 -20.69 9.95 -5.54
C MET A 1 -20.49 9.47 -4.11
N LEU A 2 -19.34 9.77 -3.49
CA LEU A 2 -19.00 9.29 -2.15
C LEU A 2 -19.83 10.04 -1.08
N PRO A 3 -20.42 9.36 -0.07
CA PRO A 3 -21.23 9.98 0.98
C PRO A 3 -20.49 11.10 1.75
N GLU A 4 -21.18 12.15 2.20
CA GLU A 4 -20.57 13.29 2.90
C GLU A 4 -19.83 12.93 4.21
N LYS A 5 -20.31 11.90 4.92
CA LYS A 5 -19.60 11.33 6.09
C LYS A 5 -18.21 10.78 5.73
N GLN A 6 -18.04 10.25 4.51
CA GLN A 6 -16.76 9.73 4.02
C GLN A 6 -15.79 10.86 3.68
N ARG A 7 -16.28 12.02 3.21
CA ARG A 7 -15.43 13.18 2.92
C ARG A 7 -14.80 13.76 4.18
N LYS A 8 -15.59 13.94 5.25
CA LYS A 8 -15.08 14.43 6.55
C LYS A 8 -14.07 13.48 7.19
N ARG A 9 -14.26 12.17 7.05
CA ARG A 9 -13.37 11.14 7.58
C ARG A 9 -12.10 10.96 6.73
N GLY A 10 -12.22 11.03 5.40
CA GLY A 10 -11.06 11.03 4.49
C GLY A 10 -10.14 12.22 4.72
N VAL A 11 -10.71 13.40 5.03
CA VAL A 11 -9.93 14.58 5.45
C VAL A 11 -9.14 14.31 6.74
N TRP A 12 -9.72 13.59 7.70
CA TRP A 12 -9.02 13.22 8.95
C TRP A 12 -7.84 12.27 8.69
N VAL A 13 -8.01 11.30 7.78
CA VAL A 13 -6.92 10.40 7.37
C VAL A 13 -5.83 11.18 6.65
N ALA A 14 -6.19 12.04 5.70
CA ALA A 14 -5.24 12.92 5.02
C ALA A 14 -4.48 13.79 6.02
N PHE A 15 -5.18 14.38 6.99
CA PHE A 15 -4.56 15.15 8.07
C PHE A 15 -3.58 14.31 8.90
N SER A 16 -3.93 13.07 9.26
CA SER A 16 -3.02 12.17 9.99
C SER A 16 -1.76 11.82 9.19
N VAL A 17 -1.89 11.66 7.87
CA VAL A 17 -0.77 11.39 6.97
C VAL A 17 0.14 12.60 6.87
N LEU A 18 -0.42 13.80 6.74
CA LEU A 18 0.32 15.06 6.74
C LEU A 18 1.05 15.28 8.06
N LEU A 19 0.36 15.10 9.19
CA LEU A 19 0.95 15.27 10.52
C LEU A 19 2.11 14.29 10.75
N ARG A 20 1.97 13.04 10.28
CA ARG A 20 3.06 12.05 10.31
C ARG A 20 4.25 12.48 9.47
N ALA A 21 4.03 12.95 8.24
CA ALA A 21 5.10 13.44 7.36
C ALA A 21 5.84 14.63 7.99
N ILE A 22 5.12 15.58 8.60
CA ILE A 22 5.71 16.71 9.32
C ILE A 22 6.56 16.23 10.51
N LEU A 23 6.05 15.25 11.26
CA LEU A 23 6.74 14.71 12.42
C LEU A 23 8.01 13.94 12.02
N ASP A 24 7.96 13.22 10.90
CA ASP A 24 9.13 12.55 10.32
C ASP A 24 10.17 13.55 9.81
N PHE A 25 9.74 14.60 9.11
CA PHE A 25 10.60 15.70 8.69
C PHE A 25 11.27 16.39 9.89
N ALA A 26 10.51 16.75 10.91
CA ALA A 26 11.02 17.36 12.14
C ALA A 26 12.03 16.45 12.85
N GLY A 27 11.77 15.14 12.88
CA GLY A 27 12.70 14.16 13.42
C GLY A 27 14.03 14.13 12.67
N VAL A 28 14.01 14.16 11.33
CA VAL A 28 15.23 14.22 10.50
C VAL A 28 15.96 15.55 10.69
N ALA A 29 15.23 16.67 10.68
CA ALA A 29 15.80 18.01 10.85
C ALA A 29 16.45 18.17 12.23
N ALA A 30 15.89 17.56 13.29
CA ALA A 30 16.44 17.59 14.64
C ALA A 30 17.78 16.84 14.76
N LEU A 31 18.10 15.90 13.86
CA LEU A 31 19.39 15.19 13.89
C LEU A 31 20.58 16.14 13.68
N ILE A 32 20.42 17.15 12.82
CA ILE A 32 21.50 18.11 12.50
C ILE A 32 21.97 18.88 13.75
N PRO A 33 21.09 19.60 14.48
CA PRO A 33 21.51 20.31 15.69
C PRO A 33 21.95 19.35 16.79
N ILE A 34 21.37 18.15 16.91
CA ILE A 34 21.84 17.15 17.87
C ILE A 34 23.29 16.76 17.56
N LEU A 35 23.60 16.48 16.30
CA LEU A 35 24.93 16.07 15.86
C LEU A 35 25.94 17.20 16.04
N LEU A 36 25.56 18.45 15.76
CA LEU A 36 26.38 19.63 16.04
C LEU A 36 26.65 19.81 17.53
N VAL A 37 25.65 19.64 18.39
CA VAL A 37 25.80 19.72 19.85
C VAL A 37 26.73 18.62 20.37
N VAL A 38 26.58 17.39 19.88
CA VAL A 38 27.47 16.27 20.25
C VAL A 38 28.91 16.53 19.81
N VAL A 39 29.13 17.05 18.59
CA VAL A 39 30.48 17.32 18.06
C VAL A 39 31.14 18.52 18.74
N LYS A 40 30.39 19.59 19.08
CA LYS A 40 30.95 20.78 19.75
C LYS A 40 31.17 20.63 21.26
N GLN A 41 30.68 19.56 21.87
CA GLN A 41 30.76 19.39 23.32
C GLN A 41 32.15 18.95 23.79
N GLY A 42 32.85 19.87 24.46
CA GLY A 42 33.96 19.57 25.38
C GLY A 42 33.55 19.65 26.87
N GLY A 43 32.25 19.50 27.17
CA GLY A 43 31.66 19.72 28.50
C GLY A 43 31.67 18.49 29.40
N GLY A 44 31.72 18.71 30.72
CA GLY A 44 31.81 17.64 31.74
C GLY A 44 30.66 16.62 31.72
N ARG A 45 30.95 15.42 32.23
CA ARG A 45 30.09 14.20 32.21
C ARG A 45 28.59 14.45 32.50
N GLY A 46 28.25 15.34 33.43
CA GLY A 46 26.85 15.63 33.78
C GLY A 46 26.04 16.30 32.66
N MET A 47 26.64 17.23 31.92
CA MET A 47 25.97 17.93 30.82
C MET A 47 25.76 17.00 29.62
N MET A 48 26.70 16.08 29.39
CA MET A 48 26.58 15.03 28.38
C MET A 48 25.43 14.07 28.69
N LEU A 49 25.30 13.64 29.94
CA LEU A 49 24.19 12.78 30.37
C LEU A 49 22.83 13.48 30.23
N ALA A 50 22.74 14.77 30.58
CA ALA A 50 21.53 15.56 30.42
C ALA A 50 21.11 15.69 28.94
N LEU A 51 22.06 15.98 28.04
CA LEU A 51 21.81 16.05 26.60
C LEU A 51 21.38 14.71 26.01
N CYS A 52 22.09 13.63 26.35
CA CYS A 52 21.71 12.27 25.93
C CYS A 52 20.30 11.91 26.41
N GLY A 53 19.96 12.21 27.66
CA GLY A 53 18.63 12.00 28.22
C GLY A 53 17.56 12.79 27.48
N ALA A 54 17.81 14.07 27.18
CA ALA A 54 16.89 14.92 26.43
C ALA A 54 16.66 14.41 24.99
N VAL A 55 17.72 13.99 24.30
CA VAL A 55 17.64 13.40 22.95
C VAL A 55 16.85 12.09 22.97
N LEU A 56 17.14 11.20 23.92
CA LEU A 56 16.39 9.95 24.08
C LEU A 56 14.91 10.21 24.35
N LEU A 57 14.59 11.15 25.24
CA LEU A 57 13.21 11.54 25.54
C LEU A 57 12.49 12.08 24.30
N PHE A 58 13.14 12.96 23.54
CA PHE A 58 12.60 13.50 22.29
C PHE A 58 12.33 12.39 21.26
N VAL A 59 13.29 11.48 21.07
CA VAL A 59 13.16 10.34 20.14
C VAL A 59 12.03 9.41 20.57
N LEU A 60 11.91 9.12 21.88
CA LEU A 60 10.82 8.29 22.42
C LEU A 60 9.46 8.96 22.21
N LEU A 61 9.34 10.25 22.52
CA LEU A 61 8.10 11.00 22.35
C LEU A 61 7.68 11.09 20.88
N LYS A 62 8.62 11.39 19.97
CA LYS A 62 8.39 11.38 18.53
C LYS A 62 7.88 10.01 18.06
N ASN A 63 8.57 8.93 18.44
CA ASN A 63 8.19 7.58 18.03
C ASN A 63 6.83 7.16 18.61
N ALA A 64 6.53 7.52 19.86
CA ALA A 64 5.23 7.27 20.46
C ALA A 64 4.09 7.96 19.69
N LEU A 65 4.30 9.22 19.29
CA LEU A 65 3.37 9.96 18.44
C LEU A 65 3.21 9.30 17.06
N VAL A 66 4.30 8.90 16.40
CA VAL A 66 4.24 8.16 15.12
C VAL A 66 3.43 6.87 15.25
N VAL A 67 3.66 6.09 16.31
CA VAL A 67 2.93 4.85 16.59
C VAL A 67 1.46 5.14 16.87
N PHE A 68 1.14 6.20 17.62
CA PHE A 68 -0.23 6.62 17.87
C PHE A 68 -0.95 7.02 16.57
N LEU A 69 -0.32 7.84 15.72
CA LEU A 69 -0.86 8.21 14.41
C LEU A 69 -1.07 6.96 13.53
N ALA A 70 -0.13 6.02 13.54
CA ALA A 70 -0.26 4.76 12.79
C ALA A 70 -1.41 3.89 13.30
N ARG A 71 -1.62 3.81 14.63
CA ARG A 71 -2.77 3.13 15.25
C ARG A 71 -4.09 3.76 14.82
N VAL A 72 -4.16 5.09 14.84
CA VAL A 72 -5.34 5.84 14.42
C VAL A 72 -5.63 5.61 12.93
N GLN A 73 -4.61 5.70 12.07
CA GLN A 73 -4.72 5.43 10.64
C GLN A 73 -5.19 4.00 10.36
N SER A 74 -4.66 3.00 11.07
CA SER A 74 -5.05 1.59 10.93
C SER A 74 -6.49 1.33 11.37
N ARG A 75 -6.94 1.94 12.47
CA ARG A 75 -8.33 1.87 12.93
C ARG A 75 -9.29 2.48 11.89
N TYR A 76 -8.93 3.61 11.31
CA TYR A 76 -9.73 4.26 10.25
C TYR A 76 -9.82 3.42 8.98
N GLN A 77 -8.71 2.81 8.54
CA GLN A 77 -8.70 1.90 7.39
C GLN A 77 -9.68 0.74 7.60
N LEU A 78 -9.71 0.16 8.80
CA LEU A 78 -10.62 -0.94 9.15
C LEU A 78 -12.10 -0.51 9.18
N GLU A 79 -12.38 0.73 9.56
CA GLU A 79 -13.75 1.25 9.62
C GLU A 79 -14.30 1.55 8.22
N ILE A 80 -13.48 2.18 7.36
CA ILE A 80 -13.80 2.40 5.94
C ILE A 80 -14.02 1.04 5.24
N TYR A 81 -13.17 0.06 5.53
CA TYR A 81 -13.31 -1.31 5.04
C TYR A 81 -14.70 -1.90 5.37
N ARG A 82 -15.15 -1.80 6.64
CA ARG A 82 -16.43 -2.37 7.10
C ARG A 82 -17.63 -1.72 6.42
N GLU A 83 -17.61 -0.40 6.23
CA GLU A 83 -18.68 0.33 5.53
C GLU A 83 -18.74 -0.03 4.04
N PHE A 84 -17.58 -0.07 3.37
CA PHE A 84 -17.53 -0.40 1.94
C PHE A 84 -17.95 -1.85 1.69
N SER A 85 -17.53 -2.79 2.54
CA SER A 85 -17.96 -4.19 2.51
C SER A 85 -19.48 -4.33 2.64
N LYS A 86 -20.11 -3.61 3.58
CA LYS A 86 -21.57 -3.59 3.73
C LYS A 86 -22.30 -3.04 2.50
N GLN A 87 -21.78 -1.98 1.90
CA GLN A 87 -22.41 -1.34 0.75
C GLN A 87 -22.33 -2.21 -0.51
N VAL A 88 -21.21 -2.90 -0.71
CA VAL A 88 -21.03 -3.89 -1.78
C VAL A 88 -21.93 -5.11 -1.57
N PHE A 89 -22.04 -5.60 -0.33
CA PHE A 89 -22.96 -6.70 0.03
C PHE A 89 -24.43 -6.36 -0.30
N ALA A 90 -24.89 -5.17 0.11
CA ALA A 90 -26.25 -4.71 -0.19
C ALA A 90 -26.50 -4.56 -1.69
N ASN A 91 -25.51 -4.08 -2.44
CA ASN A 91 -25.61 -3.91 -3.90
C ASN A 91 -25.65 -5.26 -4.64
N TYR A 92 -24.91 -6.27 -4.17
CA TYR A 92 -25.00 -7.64 -4.73
C TYR A 92 -26.35 -8.29 -4.43
N TYR A 93 -26.91 -8.08 -3.24
CA TYR A 93 -28.22 -8.62 -2.86
C TYR A 93 -29.34 -8.06 -3.76
N HIS A 94 -29.29 -6.77 -4.09
CA HIS A 94 -30.28 -6.12 -4.95
C HIS A 94 -30.21 -6.50 -6.44
N ARG A 95 -29.14 -7.16 -6.91
CA ARG A 95 -29.00 -7.59 -8.32
C ARG A 95 -29.87 -8.81 -8.70
N GLY A 96 -30.52 -9.46 -7.73
CA GLY A 96 -31.59 -10.42 -7.97
C GLY A 96 -31.18 -11.90 -8.05
N LEU A 97 -32.18 -12.77 -7.85
CA LEU A 97 -32.05 -14.22 -7.63
C LEU A 97 -31.39 -15.00 -8.79
N LEU A 98 -31.49 -14.50 -10.03
CA LEU A 98 -30.93 -15.16 -11.22
C LEU A 98 -29.38 -15.15 -11.21
N PHE A 99 -28.78 -14.13 -10.60
CA PHE A 99 -27.33 -14.05 -10.39
C PHE A 99 -26.88 -14.89 -9.17
N LEU A 100 -27.71 -14.98 -8.13
CA LEU A 100 -27.43 -15.80 -6.93
C LEU A 100 -27.54 -17.30 -7.20
N LYS A 101 -28.41 -17.74 -8.12
CA LYS A 101 -28.62 -19.17 -8.42
C LYS A 101 -27.53 -19.77 -9.32
N GLY A 102 -26.75 -18.93 -10.01
CA GLY A 102 -25.66 -19.33 -10.91
C GLY A 102 -24.28 -19.49 -10.25
N LYS A 103 -24.10 -19.06 -8.99
CA LYS A 103 -22.85 -19.21 -8.21
C LYS A 103 -23.13 -19.94 -6.89
N SER A 104 -22.24 -20.85 -6.48
CA SER A 104 -22.31 -21.51 -5.17
C SER A 104 -22.27 -20.49 -4.03
N SER A 105 -23.15 -20.64 -3.02
CA SER A 105 -23.25 -19.76 -1.84
C SER A 105 -21.92 -19.61 -1.08
N VAL A 106 -21.02 -20.60 -1.17
CA VAL A 106 -19.68 -20.58 -0.55
C VAL A 106 -18.69 -19.73 -1.34
N GLN A 107 -18.76 -19.76 -2.67
CA GLN A 107 -17.96 -18.90 -3.56
C GLN A 107 -18.40 -17.43 -3.49
N LEU A 108 -19.70 -17.17 -3.33
CA LEU A 108 -20.23 -15.82 -3.18
C LEU A 108 -19.81 -15.21 -1.83
N GLY A 109 -19.86 -16.01 -0.76
CA GLY A 109 -19.35 -15.62 0.56
C GLY A 109 -17.84 -15.33 0.56
N HIS A 110 -17.05 -16.13 -0.15
CA HIS A 110 -15.62 -15.92 -0.28
C HIS A 110 -15.31 -14.67 -1.12
N GLU A 111 -15.92 -14.47 -2.30
CA GLU A 111 -15.64 -13.28 -3.12
C GLU A 111 -16.07 -11.98 -2.46
N VAL A 112 -17.22 -11.94 -1.76
CA VAL A 112 -17.67 -10.69 -1.13
C VAL A 112 -16.79 -10.29 0.05
N ASN A 113 -16.34 -11.26 0.88
CA ASN A 113 -15.45 -10.96 2.01
C ASN A 113 -13.99 -10.80 1.57
N TYR A 114 -13.49 -11.63 0.66
CA TYR A 114 -12.09 -11.64 0.23
C TYR A 114 -11.77 -10.47 -0.72
N VAL A 115 -12.64 -10.14 -1.67
CA VAL A 115 -12.40 -9.03 -2.63
C VAL A 115 -12.49 -7.69 -1.92
N CYS A 116 -13.40 -7.52 -0.95
CA CYS A 116 -13.44 -6.31 -0.14
C CYS A 116 -12.19 -6.19 0.76
N TYR A 117 -11.75 -7.31 1.35
CA TYR A 117 -10.56 -7.33 2.23
C TYR A 117 -9.28 -7.03 1.46
N MET A 118 -9.11 -7.65 0.28
CA MET A 118 -7.99 -7.36 -0.63
C MET A 118 -8.01 -5.91 -1.11
N PHE A 119 -9.16 -5.37 -1.51
CA PHE A 119 -9.20 -4.01 -2.04
C PHE A 119 -8.87 -2.98 -0.95
N SER A 120 -9.42 -3.12 0.25
CA SER A 120 -9.14 -2.18 1.33
C SER A 120 -7.73 -2.31 1.90
N SER A 121 -7.21 -3.53 2.03
CA SER A 121 -5.90 -3.77 2.65
C SER A 121 -4.74 -3.61 1.66
N CYS A 122 -4.91 -4.02 0.40
CA CYS A 122 -3.84 -3.99 -0.60
C CYS A 122 -3.86 -2.76 -1.52
N VAL A 123 -4.93 -1.96 -1.53
CA VAL A 123 -4.99 -0.74 -2.37
C VAL A 123 -5.04 0.52 -1.52
N LEU A 124 -5.98 0.60 -0.59
CA LEU A 124 -6.21 1.85 0.16
C LEU A 124 -5.05 2.19 1.12
N ALA A 125 -4.56 1.19 1.86
CA ALA A 125 -3.43 1.37 2.77
C ALA A 125 -2.12 1.79 2.07
N PRO A 126 -1.67 1.12 0.99
CA PRO A 126 -0.48 1.56 0.27
C PRO A 126 -0.68 2.91 -0.43
N VAL A 127 -1.88 3.25 -0.92
CA VAL A 127 -2.13 4.59 -1.49
C VAL A 127 -1.93 5.70 -0.47
N PHE A 128 -2.47 5.56 0.75
CA PHE A 128 -2.25 6.56 1.81
C PHE A 128 -0.78 6.65 2.25
N ARG A 129 -0.08 5.52 2.30
CA ARG A 129 1.34 5.48 2.63
C ARG A 129 2.18 6.18 1.55
N MET A 130 1.92 5.89 0.28
CA MET A 130 2.58 6.52 -0.86
C MET A 130 2.32 8.04 -0.87
N ALA A 131 1.11 8.49 -0.54
CA ALA A 131 0.80 9.91 -0.41
C ALA A 131 1.61 10.58 0.73
N GLY A 132 1.74 9.91 1.88
CA GLY A 132 2.54 10.42 3.00
C GLY A 132 4.02 10.51 2.68
N GLU A 133 4.58 9.47 2.07
CA GLU A 133 5.97 9.44 1.62
C GLU A 133 6.22 10.52 0.56
N ALA A 134 5.29 10.73 -0.38
CA ALA A 134 5.40 11.79 -1.38
C ALA A 134 5.39 13.20 -0.74
N VAL A 135 4.51 13.45 0.23
CA VAL A 135 4.49 14.74 0.95
C VAL A 135 5.78 14.96 1.73
N LEU A 136 6.29 13.92 2.40
CA LEU A 136 7.57 14.00 3.11
C LEU A 136 8.71 14.38 2.16
N VAL A 137 8.80 13.70 1.01
CA VAL A 137 9.81 14.00 -0.02
C VAL A 137 9.66 15.44 -0.52
N LEU A 138 8.43 15.90 -0.79
CA LEU A 138 8.19 17.28 -1.20
C LEU A 138 8.66 18.28 -0.14
N LEU A 139 8.33 18.06 1.14
CA LEU A 139 8.79 18.91 2.24
C LEU A 139 10.32 18.93 2.37
N MET A 140 10.98 17.79 2.19
CA MET A 140 12.44 17.70 2.22
C MET A 140 13.08 18.45 1.05
N VAL A 141 12.55 18.29 -0.16
CA VAL A 141 13.05 18.98 -1.36
C VAL A 141 12.82 20.48 -1.24
N THR A 142 11.64 20.94 -0.80
CA THR A 142 11.38 22.37 -0.63
C THR A 142 12.27 22.98 0.43
N ALA A 143 12.46 22.31 1.57
CA ALA A 143 13.40 22.77 2.60
C ALA A 143 14.83 22.87 2.07
N LEU A 144 15.28 21.89 1.29
CA LEU A 144 16.62 21.89 0.68
C LEU A 144 16.78 23.02 -0.34
N VAL A 145 15.79 23.24 -1.20
CA VAL A 145 15.81 24.33 -2.21
C VAL A 145 15.83 25.70 -1.54
N VAL A 146 15.12 25.88 -0.42
CA VAL A 146 15.12 27.15 0.33
C VAL A 146 16.47 27.42 0.99
N TRP A 147 17.15 26.39 1.51
CA TRP A 147 18.46 26.54 2.13
C TRP A 147 19.59 26.66 1.10
N GLU A 148 19.64 25.75 0.14
CA GLU A 148 20.70 25.63 -0.87
C GLU A 148 20.07 25.33 -2.25
N PRO A 149 19.66 26.39 -3.01
CA PRO A 149 18.84 26.22 -4.20
C PRO A 149 19.53 25.39 -5.29
N LEU A 150 20.85 25.58 -5.46
CA LEU A 150 21.64 24.90 -6.48
C LEU A 150 21.71 23.39 -6.22
N ALA A 151 21.92 22.98 -4.96
CA ALA A 151 21.91 21.57 -4.55
C ALA A 151 20.53 20.93 -4.73
N GLY A 152 19.46 21.65 -4.37
CA GLY A 152 18.08 21.18 -4.55
C GLY A 152 17.72 20.94 -6.01
N PHE A 153 18.05 21.88 -6.90
CA PHE A 153 17.80 21.71 -8.34
C PHE A 153 18.62 20.57 -8.95
N LEU A 154 19.90 20.40 -8.58
CA LEU A 154 20.72 19.27 -9.03
C LEU A 154 20.16 17.91 -8.57
N LEU A 155 19.67 17.83 -7.33
CA LEU A 155 19.03 16.63 -6.80
C LEU A 155 17.77 16.31 -7.61
N CYS A 156 16.91 17.29 -7.88
CA CYS A 156 15.73 17.08 -8.73
C CYS A 156 16.12 16.67 -10.15
N ALA A 157 17.10 17.36 -10.75
CA ALA A 157 17.58 17.10 -12.11
C ALA A 157 18.21 15.70 -12.27
N SER A 158 18.79 15.13 -11.21
CA SER A 158 19.33 13.77 -11.24
C SER A 158 18.27 12.71 -10.92
N PHE A 159 17.44 12.94 -9.91
CA PHE A 159 16.51 11.93 -9.40
C PHE A 159 15.25 11.76 -10.26
N LEU A 160 14.67 12.86 -10.76
CA LEU A 160 13.45 12.82 -11.60
C LEU A 160 13.63 12.02 -12.89
N PRO A 161 14.69 12.20 -13.71
CA PRO A 161 14.85 11.40 -14.92
C PRO A 161 15.13 9.94 -14.61
N LEU A 162 15.90 9.64 -13.56
CA LEU A 162 16.16 8.26 -13.15
C LEU A 162 14.87 7.56 -12.71
N ALA A 163 14.03 8.23 -11.92
CA ALA A 163 12.72 7.75 -11.51
C ALA A 163 11.78 7.59 -12.71
N GLY A 164 11.77 8.55 -13.63
CA GLY A 164 10.98 8.49 -14.87
C GLY A 164 11.37 7.31 -15.76
N LEU A 165 12.68 7.09 -15.93
CA LEU A 165 13.23 5.96 -16.67
C LEU A 165 12.84 4.63 -16.00
N TYR A 166 13.03 4.52 -14.68
CA TYR A 166 12.66 3.34 -13.90
C TYR A 166 11.17 3.05 -14.04
N VAL A 167 10.30 4.01 -13.76
CA VAL A 167 8.84 3.82 -13.86
C VAL A 167 8.44 3.48 -15.29
N GLY A 168 9.02 4.15 -16.29
CA GLY A 168 8.71 3.92 -17.71
C GLY A 168 9.09 2.52 -18.20
N LEU A 169 10.33 2.08 -17.96
CA LEU A 169 10.80 0.76 -18.39
C LEU A 169 10.20 -0.36 -17.54
N VAL A 170 10.26 -0.23 -16.22
CA VAL A 170 9.90 -1.29 -15.28
C VAL A 170 8.39 -1.50 -15.27
N ARG A 171 7.55 -0.44 -15.28
CA ARG A 171 6.09 -0.64 -15.39
C ARG A 171 5.70 -1.31 -16.70
N ARG A 172 6.34 -0.96 -17.81
CA ARG A 172 6.04 -1.59 -19.12
C ARG A 172 6.35 -3.09 -19.08
N ARG A 173 7.49 -3.47 -18.49
CA ARG A 173 7.88 -4.88 -18.30
C ARG A 173 6.94 -5.61 -17.34
N LEU A 174 6.71 -5.07 -16.15
CA LEU A 174 5.77 -5.65 -15.18
C LEU A 174 4.37 -5.84 -15.75
N ARG A 175 3.87 -4.88 -16.53
CA ARG A 175 2.54 -4.99 -17.14
C ARG A 175 2.48 -6.10 -18.19
N ARG A 176 3.54 -6.29 -18.98
CA ARG A 176 3.60 -7.41 -19.95
C ARG A 176 3.65 -8.75 -19.22
N TYR A 177 4.57 -8.91 -18.28
CA TYR A 177 4.68 -10.15 -17.50
C TYR A 177 3.40 -10.45 -16.71
N GLY A 178 2.77 -9.42 -16.13
CA GLY A 178 1.49 -9.59 -15.42
C GLY A 178 0.35 -10.03 -16.34
N MET A 179 0.30 -9.53 -17.58
CA MET A 179 -0.70 -9.96 -18.56
C MET A 179 -0.45 -11.40 -19.03
N GLU A 180 0.80 -11.75 -19.31
CA GLU A 180 1.21 -13.12 -19.67
C GLU A 180 0.87 -14.10 -18.54
N GLU A 181 1.17 -13.75 -17.28
CA GLU A 181 0.83 -14.58 -16.12
C GLU A 181 -0.70 -14.71 -15.93
N LEU A 182 -1.46 -13.62 -16.14
CA LEU A 182 -2.93 -13.64 -16.06
C LEU A 182 -3.55 -14.53 -17.14
N GLU A 183 -3.01 -14.51 -18.36
CA GLU A 183 -3.47 -15.35 -19.47
C GLU A 183 -3.14 -16.83 -19.24
N ALA A 184 -1.91 -17.12 -18.79
CA ALA A 184 -1.44 -18.42 -18.34
C ALA A 184 -2.38 -19.04 -17.28
N ARG A 185 -2.59 -18.33 -16.17
CA ARG A 185 -3.50 -18.75 -15.08
C ARG A 185 -4.94 -18.98 -15.56
N ARG A 186 -5.44 -18.16 -16.50
CA ARG A 186 -6.78 -18.35 -17.10
C ARG A 186 -6.86 -19.65 -17.90
N LYS A 187 -5.85 -19.95 -18.72
CA LYS A 187 -5.79 -21.19 -19.51
C LYS A 187 -5.72 -22.40 -18.59
N GLN A 188 -4.81 -22.41 -17.61
CA GLN A 188 -4.74 -23.49 -16.61
C GLN A 188 -6.07 -23.72 -15.90
N SER A 189 -6.72 -22.65 -15.43
CA SER A 189 -8.02 -22.77 -14.73
C SER A 189 -9.12 -23.32 -15.63
N ARG A 190 -9.16 -22.93 -16.91
CA ARG A 190 -10.10 -23.46 -17.90
C ARG A 190 -9.86 -24.95 -18.17
N THR A 191 -8.62 -25.36 -18.38
CA THR A 191 -8.24 -26.77 -18.58
C THR A 191 -8.65 -27.63 -17.40
N VAL A 192 -8.45 -27.15 -16.17
CA VAL A 192 -8.87 -27.87 -14.95
C VAL A 192 -10.39 -28.05 -14.89
N VAL A 193 -11.16 -27.00 -15.19
CA VAL A 193 -12.63 -27.07 -15.19
C VAL A 193 -13.14 -28.02 -16.26
N GLU A 194 -12.61 -27.95 -17.48
CA GLU A 194 -12.98 -28.86 -18.58
C GLU A 194 -12.63 -30.31 -18.25
N ALA A 195 -11.43 -30.57 -17.69
CA ALA A 195 -10.99 -31.91 -17.32
C ALA A 195 -11.85 -32.55 -16.21
N TYR A 196 -12.19 -31.81 -15.17
CA TYR A 196 -13.01 -32.35 -14.07
C TYR A 196 -14.48 -32.52 -14.46
N ARG A 197 -15.02 -31.62 -15.30
CA ARG A 197 -16.41 -31.73 -15.75
C ARG A 197 -16.58 -32.86 -16.77
N GLY A 198 -15.58 -33.09 -17.61
CA GLY A 198 -15.52 -34.18 -18.59
C GLY A 198 -14.85 -35.46 -18.06
N TYR A 199 -14.73 -35.64 -16.75
CA TYR A 199 -13.97 -36.75 -16.15
C TYR A 199 -14.36 -38.13 -16.72
N ALA A 200 -15.67 -38.40 -16.83
CA ALA A 200 -16.16 -39.67 -17.35
C ALA A 200 -15.74 -39.91 -18.81
N GLU A 201 -15.78 -38.88 -19.66
CA GLU A 201 -15.37 -38.98 -21.07
C GLU A 201 -13.85 -39.13 -21.21
N LEU A 202 -13.08 -38.42 -20.38
CA LEU A 202 -11.61 -38.50 -20.35
C LEU A 202 -11.11 -39.88 -19.89
N GLU A 203 -11.80 -40.50 -18.94
CA GLU A 203 -11.47 -41.83 -18.42
C GLU A 203 -11.76 -42.92 -19.47
N ILE A 204 -12.91 -42.82 -20.15
CA ILE A 204 -13.31 -43.73 -21.24
C ILE A 204 -12.35 -43.60 -22.44
N ALA A 205 -11.93 -42.38 -22.76
CA ALA A 205 -11.04 -42.10 -23.88
C ALA A 205 -9.54 -42.29 -23.55
N GLN A 206 -9.17 -42.61 -22.30
CA GLN A 206 -7.77 -42.66 -21.81
C GLN A 206 -6.97 -41.37 -22.14
N ALA A 207 -7.66 -40.22 -22.25
CA ALA A 207 -7.11 -38.98 -22.80
C ALA A 207 -6.57 -38.01 -21.74
N PHE A 208 -6.47 -38.44 -20.47
CA PHE A 208 -6.03 -37.57 -19.38
C PHE A 208 -4.63 -36.95 -19.60
N TYR A 209 -3.71 -37.69 -20.24
CA TYR A 209 -2.36 -37.21 -20.52
C TYR A 209 -2.32 -35.99 -21.46
N THR A 210 -3.28 -35.83 -22.37
CA THR A 210 -3.33 -34.67 -23.27
C THR A 210 -3.85 -33.43 -22.53
N SER A 211 -4.83 -33.58 -21.64
CA SER A 211 -5.26 -32.51 -20.73
C SER A 211 -4.13 -32.09 -19.78
N LEU A 212 -3.35 -33.05 -19.25
CA LEU A 212 -2.19 -32.76 -18.41
C LEU A 212 -1.08 -31.99 -19.16
N ALA A 213 -0.81 -32.36 -20.41
CA ALA A 213 0.15 -31.65 -21.25
C ALA A 213 -0.29 -30.20 -21.53
N SER A 214 -1.58 -29.97 -21.78
CA SER A 214 -2.13 -28.63 -21.99
C SER A 214 -2.11 -27.76 -20.73
N PHE A 215 -2.20 -28.37 -19.54
CA PHE A 215 -2.06 -27.68 -18.26
C PHE A 215 -0.62 -27.20 -18.02
N ASN A 216 0.37 -28.03 -18.34
CA ASN A 216 1.79 -27.69 -18.18
C ASN A 216 2.31 -26.64 -19.18
N GLN A 217 1.60 -26.42 -20.29
CA GLN A 217 1.95 -25.39 -21.28
C GLN A 217 1.40 -24.00 -20.94
N GLY A 218 0.46 -23.92 -20.00
CA GLY A 218 -0.16 -22.68 -19.56
C GLY A 218 0.36 -22.18 -18.22
#